data_AF-A0A8J8AY58-F1
#
_entry.id   AF-A0A8J8AY58-F1
#
_cell.length_a   1.000
_cell.length_b   1.000
_cell.length_c   1.000
_cell.angle_alpha   90.00
_cell.angle_beta   90.00
_cell.angle_gamma   90.00
#
_symmetry.space_group_name_H-M   'P 1'
#
loop_
_entity.id
_entity.type
_entity.pdbx_description
1 polymer ?
#
loop_
_entity_poly.entity_id
_entity_poly.type
_entity_poly.pdbx_seq_one_letter_code
_entity_poly.pdbx_strand_id
1 'polypeptide(L)'
;DMIVQNISEIEAGAKGATTDMTFSCPTNQVARAKKAMEDAVAAGTISYDDIVVDADVAKISVVGIGMRSHAGVAATMFKALSLENVNIKVISTSEIKISVLIDRKYMELAVQALHDAFGLDKA
;
A
#
# COMPACT_ATOMS: atom_id res chain seq x y z
N ASP A 1 -3.74 -3.37 8.88
CA ASP A 1 -4.19 -2.86 7.56
C ASP A 1 -3.24 -1.78 7.05
N MET A 2 -3.38 -1.34 5.80
CA MET A 2 -2.71 -0.13 5.30
C MET A 2 -3.78 0.94 5.06
N ILE A 3 -3.47 2.17 5.46
CA ILE A 3 -4.23 3.38 5.15
C ILE A 3 -3.22 4.38 4.62
N VAL A 4 -3.45 4.89 3.42
CA VAL A 4 -2.59 5.86 2.74
C VAL A 4 -3.46 7.01 2.29
N GLN A 5 -3.04 8.22 2.62
CA GLN A 5 -3.69 9.45 2.20
C GLN A 5 -2.69 10.24 1.36
N ASN A 6 -3.11 10.68 0.18
CA ASN A 6 -2.28 11.52 -0.67
C ASN A 6 -2.23 12.95 -0.11
N ILE A 7 -1.23 13.72 -0.54
CA ILE A 7 -1.23 15.16 -0.30
C ILE A 7 -2.22 15.77 -1.30
N SER A 8 -3.17 16.55 -0.80
CA SER A 8 -4.11 17.32 -1.63
C SER A 8 -3.34 18.29 -2.53
N GLU A 9 -3.75 18.42 -3.79
CA GLU A 9 -3.21 19.43 -4.71
C GLU A 9 -3.65 20.85 -4.32
N ILE A 10 -4.71 20.97 -3.52
CA ILE A 10 -5.24 22.22 -2.98
C ILE A 10 -4.82 22.35 -1.51
N GLU A 11 -4.44 23.56 -1.08
CA GLU A 11 -4.02 23.81 0.30
C GLU A 11 -5.06 23.33 1.33
N ALA A 12 -4.57 22.69 2.40
CA ALA A 12 -5.42 22.21 3.47
C ALA A 12 -6.21 23.36 4.11
N GLY A 13 -7.55 23.22 4.12
CA GLY A 13 -8.46 24.24 4.65
C GLY A 13 -8.97 25.24 3.62
N ALA A 14 -8.44 25.24 2.38
CA ALA A 14 -9.05 25.98 1.30
C ALA A 14 -10.38 25.33 0.87
N LYS A 15 -11.32 26.16 0.41
CA LYS A 15 -12.65 25.68 -0.01
C LYS A 15 -12.50 24.74 -1.21
N GLY A 16 -13.00 23.51 -1.08
CA GLY A 16 -12.93 22.50 -2.13
C GLY A 16 -11.67 21.64 -2.11
N ALA A 17 -10.81 21.75 -1.08
CA ALA A 17 -9.69 20.83 -0.92
C ALA A 17 -10.17 19.38 -0.70
N THR A 18 -9.71 18.47 -1.55
CA THR A 18 -10.00 17.03 -1.50
C THR A 18 -8.70 16.24 -1.56
N THR A 19 -8.73 14.98 -1.11
CA THR A 19 -7.58 14.08 -1.21
C THR A 19 -8.03 12.65 -1.39
N ASP A 20 -7.16 11.84 -1.99
CA ASP A 20 -7.37 10.42 -2.14
C ASP A 20 -7.01 9.70 -0.84
N MET A 21 -7.91 8.82 -0.40
CA MET A 21 -7.69 7.90 0.70
C MET A 21 -7.80 6.46 0.20
N THR A 22 -6.71 5.72 0.32
CA THR A 22 -6.64 4.28 0.02
C THR A 22 -6.56 3.50 1.32
N PHE A 23 -7.36 2.45 1.47
CA PHE A 23 -7.23 1.53 2.59
C PHE A 23 -7.37 0.07 2.14
N SER A 24 -6.76 -0.84 2.89
CA SER A 24 -6.89 -2.28 2.68
C SER A 24 -7.91 -2.89 3.64
N CYS A 25 -8.70 -3.84 3.17
CA CYS A 25 -9.50 -4.75 4.01
C CYS A 25 -9.42 -6.18 3.47
N PRO A 26 -9.82 -7.20 4.26
CA PRO A 26 -9.97 -8.56 3.75
C PRO A 26 -10.91 -8.61 2.53
N THR A 27 -10.61 -9.46 1.54
CA THR A 27 -11.39 -9.52 0.29
C THR A 27 -12.87 -9.84 0.51
N ASN A 28 -13.18 -10.65 1.52
CA ASN A 28 -14.57 -10.96 1.92
C ASN A 28 -15.30 -9.79 2.60
N GLN A 29 -14.61 -8.69 2.93
CA GLN A 29 -15.20 -7.48 3.51
C GLN A 29 -15.40 -6.36 2.49
N VAL A 30 -14.95 -6.51 1.25
CA VAL A 30 -15.04 -5.48 0.20
C VAL A 30 -16.47 -4.99 0.01
N ALA A 31 -17.43 -5.89 -0.13
CA ALA A 31 -18.84 -5.52 -0.31
C ALA A 31 -19.39 -4.73 0.89
N ARG A 32 -19.00 -5.10 2.12
CA ARG A 32 -19.39 -4.40 3.35
C ARG A 32 -18.75 -3.01 3.42
N ALA A 33 -17.47 -2.90 3.07
CA ALA A 33 -16.74 -1.65 3.07
C ALA A 33 -17.33 -0.67 2.04
N LYS A 34 -17.60 -1.13 0.81
CA LYS A 34 -18.24 -0.32 -0.23
C LYS A 34 -19.61 0.22 0.23
N LYS A 35 -20.44 -0.66 0.79
CA LYS A 35 -21.74 -0.26 1.33
C LYS A 35 -21.62 0.80 2.43
N ALA A 36 -20.66 0.64 3.35
CA ALA A 36 -20.44 1.65 4.40
C ALA A 36 -20.06 3.02 3.83
N MET A 37 -19.26 3.07 2.77
CA MET A 37 -18.91 4.32 2.07
C MET A 37 -20.13 4.94 1.37
N GLU A 38 -20.95 4.13 0.69
CA GLU A 38 -22.19 4.57 0.04
C GLU A 38 -23.21 5.11 1.06
N ASP A 39 -23.40 4.41 2.18
CA ASP A 39 -24.29 4.82 3.27
C ASP A 39 -23.83 6.16 3.89
N ALA A 40 -22.51 6.36 4.04
CA ALA A 40 -21.94 7.59 4.57
C ALA A 40 -22.12 8.80 3.62
N VAL A 41 -22.07 8.56 2.30
CA VAL A 41 -22.41 9.58 1.28
C VAL A 41 -23.91 9.89 1.31
N ALA A 42 -24.77 8.87 1.38
CA ALA A 42 -26.22 9.05 1.45
C ALA A 42 -26.65 9.82 2.71
N ALA A 43 -25.93 9.63 3.82
CA ALA A 43 -26.12 10.37 5.07
C ALA A 43 -25.53 11.79 5.05
N GLY A 44 -24.84 12.20 3.97
CA GLY A 44 -24.19 13.51 3.86
C GLY A 44 -23.00 13.69 4.81
N THR A 45 -22.42 12.60 5.31
CA THR A 45 -21.28 12.65 6.25
C THR A 45 -19.95 12.85 5.52
N ILE A 46 -19.84 12.30 4.31
CA ILE A 46 -18.67 12.43 3.44
C ILE A 46 -19.12 12.64 1.99
N SER A 47 -18.18 13.08 1.15
CA SER A 47 -18.34 13.14 -0.31
C SER A 47 -17.05 12.66 -0.97
N TYR A 48 -17.16 11.95 -2.08
CA TYR A 48 -16.03 11.55 -2.93
C TYR A 48 -16.47 11.51 -4.39
N ASP A 49 -15.52 11.64 -5.32
CA ASP A 49 -15.79 11.60 -6.76
C ASP A 49 -15.94 10.17 -7.28
N ASP A 50 -15.05 9.27 -6.86
CA ASP A 50 -15.11 7.85 -7.22
C ASP A 50 -14.62 6.93 -6.08
N ILE A 51 -15.03 5.67 -6.14
CA ILE A 51 -14.54 4.58 -5.28
C ILE A 51 -13.98 3.45 -6.13
N VAL A 52 -12.65 3.38 -6.20
CA VAL A 52 -11.94 2.31 -6.91
C VAL A 52 -11.68 1.15 -5.97
N VAL A 53 -12.01 -0.07 -6.42
CA VAL A 53 -11.79 -1.31 -5.67
C VAL A 53 -10.88 -2.23 -6.48
N ASP A 54 -9.76 -2.64 -5.88
CA ASP A 54 -8.87 -3.66 -6.43
C ASP A 54 -8.74 -4.81 -5.43
N ALA A 55 -9.34 -5.96 -5.74
CA ALA A 55 -9.29 -7.16 -4.91
C ALA A 55 -8.08 -8.07 -5.23
N ASP A 56 -7.41 -7.82 -6.35
CA ASP A 56 -6.34 -8.67 -6.90
C ASP A 56 -4.95 -8.12 -6.57
N VAL A 57 -4.81 -7.61 -5.35
CA VAL A 57 -3.54 -7.13 -4.79
C VAL A 57 -2.98 -8.09 -3.73
N ALA A 58 -1.65 -8.06 -3.60
CA ALA A 58 -0.90 -8.67 -2.52
C ALA A 58 -0.16 -7.57 -1.73
N LYS A 59 -0.17 -7.69 -0.40
CA LYS A 59 0.65 -6.84 0.48
C LYS A 59 1.89 -7.60 0.90
N ILE A 60 3.05 -7.08 0.56
CA ILE A 60 4.34 -7.63 0.96
C ILE A 60 5.04 -6.62 1.86
N SER A 61 5.71 -7.10 2.90
CA SER A 61 6.42 -6.24 3.84
C SER A 61 7.83 -6.75 4.10
N VAL A 62 8.80 -5.85 4.06
CA VAL A 62 10.13 -6.04 4.64
C VAL A 62 10.11 -5.46 6.05
N VAL A 63 10.54 -6.23 7.06
CA VAL A 63 10.50 -5.84 8.48
C VAL A 63 11.88 -6.05 9.10
N GLY A 64 12.38 -5.06 9.83
CA GLY A 64 13.65 -5.21 10.55
C GLY A 64 13.96 -4.01 11.45
N ILE A 65 14.46 -4.29 12.66
CA ILE A 65 14.89 -3.25 13.61
C ILE A 65 16.07 -2.42 13.07
N GLY A 66 16.88 -2.99 12.18
CA GLY A 66 18.04 -2.35 11.58
C GLY A 66 17.70 -1.26 10.56
N MET A 67 16.43 -1.15 10.13
CA MET A 67 16.01 -0.23 9.07
C MET A 67 16.21 1.25 9.42
N ARG A 68 16.10 1.60 10.71
CA ARG A 68 16.36 2.97 11.19
C ARG A 68 17.83 3.36 11.08
N SER A 69 18.73 2.39 11.21
CA SER A 69 20.18 2.62 11.31
C SER A 69 20.94 2.29 10.03
N HIS A 70 20.31 1.56 9.10
CA HIS A 70 20.91 1.14 7.83
C HIS A 70 20.16 1.79 6.67
N ALA A 71 20.77 2.82 6.08
CA ALA A 71 20.30 3.39 4.83
C ALA A 71 20.33 2.33 3.71
N GLY A 72 19.39 2.42 2.77
CA GLY A 72 19.39 1.59 1.57
C GLY A 72 18.43 0.39 1.58
N VAL A 73 17.75 0.08 2.69
CA VAL A 73 16.77 -1.03 2.73
C VAL A 73 15.66 -0.85 1.69
N ALA A 74 15.07 0.35 1.61
CA ALA A 74 14.07 0.67 0.60
C ALA A 74 14.62 0.54 -0.83
N ALA A 75 15.84 1.02 -1.06
CA ALA A 75 16.50 0.94 -2.36
C ALA A 75 16.72 -0.52 -2.79
N THR A 76 17.18 -1.39 -1.89
CA THR A 76 17.33 -2.83 -2.14
C THR A 76 15.98 -3.46 -2.49
N MET A 77 14.94 -3.17 -1.70
CA MET A 77 13.59 -3.69 -1.96
C MET A 77 13.06 -3.26 -3.33
N PHE A 78 13.12 -1.97 -3.67
CA PHE A 78 12.60 -1.46 -4.94
C PHE A 78 13.41 -1.96 -6.14
N LYS A 79 14.74 -2.08 -5.98
CA LYS A 79 15.60 -2.65 -7.01
C LYS A 79 15.26 -4.12 -7.27
N ALA A 80 15.09 -4.93 -6.22
CA ALA A 80 14.75 -6.35 -6.36
C ALA A 80 13.41 -6.53 -7.10
N LEU A 81 12.37 -5.79 -6.71
CA LEU A 81 11.07 -5.84 -7.38
C LEU A 81 11.15 -5.36 -8.84
N SER A 82 11.93 -4.32 -9.11
CA SER A 82 12.11 -3.80 -10.47
C SER A 82 12.85 -4.77 -11.39
N LEU A 83 13.80 -5.57 -10.89
CA LEU A 83 14.51 -6.57 -11.70
C LEU A 83 13.58 -7.69 -12.18
N GLU A 84 12.57 -8.01 -11.37
CA GLU A 84 11.51 -8.97 -11.70
C GLU A 84 10.32 -8.33 -12.47
N ASN A 85 10.45 -7.06 -12.87
CA ASN A 85 9.39 -6.30 -13.54
C ASN A 85 8.06 -6.25 -12.75
N VAL A 86 8.15 -6.22 -11.42
CA VAL A 86 7.01 -6.12 -10.51
C VAL A 86 6.70 -4.66 -10.21
N ASN A 87 5.56 -4.18 -10.70
CA ASN A 87 5.10 -2.81 -10.45
C ASN A 87 4.57 -2.63 -9.02
N ILE A 88 4.97 -1.55 -8.37
CA ILE A 88 4.49 -1.16 -7.03
C ILE A 88 3.31 -0.20 -7.18
N LYS A 89 2.16 -0.55 -6.60
CA LYS A 89 0.94 0.29 -6.65
C LYS A 89 0.87 1.29 -5.50
N VAL A 90 1.23 0.85 -4.30
CA VAL A 90 1.14 1.65 -3.06
C VAL A 90 2.35 1.33 -2.19
N ILE A 91 2.91 2.35 -1.54
CA ILE A 91 3.99 2.23 -0.56
C ILE A 91 3.49 2.76 0.78
N SER A 92 3.76 2.03 1.86
CA SER A 92 3.52 2.48 3.24
C SER A 92 4.72 2.08 4.10
N THR A 93 5.20 2.99 4.94
CA THR A 93 6.43 2.79 5.72
C THR A 93 6.28 3.18 7.19
N SER A 94 7.00 2.51 8.06
CA SER A 94 7.29 2.89 9.45
C SER A 94 8.80 2.84 9.71
N GLU A 95 9.25 3.10 10.94
CA GLU A 95 10.68 3.05 11.30
C GLU A 95 11.33 1.67 11.07
N ILE A 96 10.53 0.59 11.09
CA ILE A 96 11.02 -0.79 11.05
C ILE A 96 10.36 -1.64 9.96
N LYS A 97 9.58 -1.02 9.07
CA LYS A 97 8.77 -1.76 8.09
C LYS A 97 8.53 -0.94 6.84
N ILE A 98 8.77 -1.55 5.67
CA ILE A 98 8.25 -1.05 4.39
C ILE A 98 7.26 -2.08 3.88
N SER A 99 6.06 -1.62 3.54
CA SER A 99 5.00 -2.43 2.93
C SER A 99 4.67 -1.89 1.56
N VAL A 100 4.46 -2.78 0.60
CA VAL A 100 4.04 -2.45 -0.76
C VAL A 100 2.78 -3.23 -1.13
N LEU A 101 1.93 -2.63 -1.96
CA LEU A 101 0.93 -3.37 -2.74
C LEU A 101 1.46 -3.63 -4.15
N ILE A 102 1.31 -4.86 -4.60
CA ILE A 102 1.62 -5.30 -5.97
C ILE A 102 0.44 -6.13 -6.51
N ASP A 103 0.42 -6.39 -7.82
CA ASP A 103 -0.54 -7.37 -8.36
C ASP A 103 -0.32 -8.75 -7.73
N ARG A 104 -1.41 -9.38 -7.31
CA ARG A 104 -1.42 -10.66 -6.58
C ARG A 104 -0.69 -11.78 -7.32
N LYS A 105 -0.74 -11.79 -8.64
CA LYS A 105 -0.05 -12.79 -9.48
C LYS A 105 1.46 -12.83 -9.30
N TYR A 106 2.07 -11.73 -8.83
CA TYR A 106 3.52 -11.64 -8.58
C TYR A 106 3.90 -11.95 -7.14
N MET A 107 2.97 -12.36 -6.28
CA MET A 107 3.21 -12.53 -4.84
C MET A 107 4.41 -13.44 -4.55
N GLU A 108 4.40 -14.66 -5.09
CA GLU A 108 5.46 -15.65 -4.82
C GLU A 108 6.81 -15.18 -5.36
N LEU A 109 6.83 -14.68 -6.60
CA LEU A 109 8.03 -14.14 -7.24
C LEU A 109 8.65 -12.99 -6.43
N ALA A 110 7.82 -12.04 -5.99
CA ALA A 110 8.25 -10.90 -5.20
C ALA A 110 8.76 -11.31 -3.82
N VAL A 111 8.12 -12.28 -3.16
CA VAL A 111 8.61 -12.80 -1.88
C VAL A 111 9.98 -13.46 -2.06
N GLN A 112 10.14 -14.31 -3.07
CA GLN A 112 11.42 -14.98 -3.35
C GLN A 112 12.54 -13.97 -3.66
N ALA A 113 12.30 -13.05 -4.59
CA ALA A 113 13.29 -12.04 -4.97
C ALA A 113 13.72 -11.16 -3.78
N LEU A 114 12.78 -10.83 -2.87
CA LEU A 114 13.11 -10.10 -1.66
C LEU A 114 13.88 -10.97 -0.65
N HIS A 115 13.53 -12.24 -0.48
CA HIS A 115 14.30 -13.16 0.36
C HIS A 115 15.76 -13.25 -0.10
N ASP A 116 15.99 -13.42 -1.40
CA ASP A 116 17.33 -13.53 -2.00
C ASP A 116 18.09 -12.20 -1.88
N ALA A 117 17.43 -11.06 -2.16
CA ALA A 117 18.05 -9.74 -2.09
C ALA A 117 18.51 -9.35 -0.67
N PHE A 118 17.84 -9.88 0.36
CA PHE A 118 18.22 -9.68 1.77
C PHE A 118 19.03 -10.83 2.35
N GLY A 119 19.36 -11.87 1.56
CA GLY A 119 20.18 -13.01 1.99
C GLY A 119 19.53 -13.86 3.09
N LEU A 120 18.20 -13.90 3.14
CA LEU A 120 17.43 -14.61 4.17
C LEU A 120 17.30 -16.11 3.88
N ASP A 121 17.71 -16.54 2.69
CA ASP A 121 17.83 -17.93 2.25
C ASP A 121 18.99 -18.69 2.93
N LYS A 122 19.92 -17.96 3.56
CA LYS A 122 21.15 -18.49 4.19
C LYS A 122 21.08 -18.59 5.71
N ALA A 123 19.93 -18.27 6.31
CA ALA A 123 19.71 -18.23 7.75
C ALA A 123 19.11 -19.53 8.29
#